data_AF-A0A4R1QMS0-F1
#
_entry.id   AF-A0A4R1QMS0-F1
#
_cell.length_a   1.000
_cell.length_b   1.000
_cell.length_c   1.000
_cell.angle_alpha   90.00
_cell.angle_beta   90.00
_cell.angle_gamma   90.00
#
_symmetry.space_group_name_H-M   'P 1'
#
loop_
_entity.id
_entity.type
_entity.pdbx_description
1 polymer ?
#
loop_
_entity_poly.entity_id
_entity_poly.type
_entity_poly.pdbx_seq_one_letter_code
_entity_poly.pdbx_strand_id
1 'polypeptide(L)'
;MPVNQKTWGVNHYILEDMGPGPEFLKLCFKSPADFGYDPALVGSAQCQSLVCAIGEGNCAAAMTHKWYPYKDGVMFCSRFWIGYALIDGVYKKILPEGVRLPEIVPQGLFAHNIKEFSNLAAILPRLWAECPESLGF
;
A
#
# COMPACT_ATOMS: atom_id res chain seq x y z
N MET A 1 18.80 -9.34 2.83
CA MET A 1 17.70 -8.72 3.59
C MET A 1 16.46 -9.59 3.44
N PRO A 2 15.70 -9.91 4.50
CA PRO A 2 14.47 -10.71 4.42
C PRO A 2 13.47 -10.11 3.43
N VAL A 3 12.71 -10.95 2.70
CA VAL A 3 11.76 -10.50 1.67
C VAL A 3 10.73 -9.51 2.23
N ASN A 4 10.21 -9.77 3.43
CA ASN A 4 9.25 -8.90 4.11
C ASN A 4 9.83 -7.54 4.57
N GLN A 5 11.14 -7.33 4.41
CA GLN A 5 11.82 -6.07 4.72
C GLN A 5 12.35 -5.36 3.46
N LYS A 6 12.28 -5.99 2.27
CA LYS A 6 12.87 -5.47 1.01
C LYS A 6 12.40 -4.08 0.63
N THR A 7 11.18 -3.72 1.00
CA THR A 7 10.60 -2.41 0.71
C THR A 7 10.87 -1.37 1.79
N TRP A 8 11.48 -1.71 2.93
CA TRP A 8 11.60 -0.74 4.03
C TRP A 8 12.64 0.35 3.70
N GLY A 9 12.24 1.61 3.83
CA GLY A 9 13.13 2.76 3.64
C GLY A 9 13.45 3.09 2.19
N VAL A 10 12.76 2.48 1.21
CA VAL A 10 12.92 2.82 -0.21
C VAL A 10 11.80 3.72 -0.71
N ASN A 11 12.10 4.48 -1.76
CA ASN A 11 11.12 5.30 -2.45
C ASN A 11 10.89 4.75 -3.85
N HIS A 12 9.63 4.57 -4.23
CA HIS A 12 9.24 4.28 -5.61
C HIS A 12 8.70 5.55 -6.25
N TYR A 13 9.16 5.84 -7.47
CA TYR A 13 8.66 6.92 -8.30
C TYR A 13 7.84 6.29 -9.42
N ILE A 14 6.54 6.52 -9.39
CA ILE A 14 5.55 5.80 -10.18
C ILE A 14 4.81 6.81 -11.05
N LEU A 15 4.52 6.42 -12.28
CA LEU A 15 3.54 7.08 -13.13
C LEU A 15 2.35 6.14 -13.28
N GLU A 16 1.21 6.47 -12.69
CA GLU A 16 0.03 5.61 -12.66
C GLU A 16 -1.28 6.38 -12.83
N ASP A 17 -2.34 5.68 -13.20
CA ASP A 17 -3.68 6.24 -13.38
C ASP A 17 -4.67 5.63 -12.37
N MET A 18 -5.21 6.49 -11.51
CA MET A 18 -6.25 6.14 -10.52
C MET A 18 -7.67 6.52 -10.97
N GLY A 19 -7.86 6.86 -12.24
CA GLY A 19 -9.14 7.21 -12.85
C GLY A 19 -9.15 8.50 -13.70
N PRO A 20 -8.60 9.65 -13.21
CA PRO A 20 -8.69 10.92 -13.92
C PRO A 20 -7.56 11.15 -14.94
N GLY A 21 -6.67 10.17 -15.13
CA GLY A 21 -5.49 10.27 -15.98
C GLY A 21 -4.19 9.97 -15.22
N PRO A 22 -3.07 9.84 -15.95
CA PRO A 22 -1.79 9.48 -15.35
C PRO A 22 -1.23 10.60 -14.47
N GLU A 23 -0.81 10.25 -13.26
CA GLU A 23 -0.17 11.14 -12.30
C GLU A 23 1.16 10.56 -11.80
N PHE A 24 2.10 11.44 -11.51
CA PHE A 24 3.33 11.06 -10.83
C PHE A 24 3.08 10.94 -9.33
N LEU A 25 3.44 9.80 -8.78
CA LEU A 25 3.39 9.50 -7.35
C LEU A 25 4.76 9.08 -6.85
N LYS A 26 5.20 9.68 -5.74
CA LYS A 26 6.32 9.16 -4.97
C LYS A 26 5.79 8.41 -3.76
N LEU A 27 5.96 7.09 -3.73
CA LEU A 27 5.62 6.24 -2.58
C LEU A 27 6.85 6.04 -1.71
N CYS A 28 6.81 6.55 -0.49
CA CYS A 28 7.86 6.42 0.51
C CYS A 28 7.52 5.26 1.46
N PHE A 29 8.17 4.11 1.29
CA PHE A 29 7.90 2.92 2.09
C PHE A 29 8.57 2.98 3.46
N LYS A 30 7.88 2.46 4.47
CA LYS A 30 8.27 2.51 5.88
C LYS A 30 8.19 1.13 6.51
N SER A 31 8.99 0.90 7.55
CA SER A 31 8.78 -0.28 8.39
C SER A 31 7.43 -0.16 9.12
N PRO A 32 6.79 -1.28 9.51
CA PRO A 32 5.60 -1.26 10.35
C PRO A 32 5.76 -0.41 11.61
N ALA A 33 6.92 -0.49 12.28
CA ALA A 33 7.22 0.26 13.49
C ALA A 33 7.27 1.78 13.23
N ASP A 34 7.96 2.20 12.17
CA ASP A 34 8.02 3.62 11.77
C ASP A 34 6.66 4.17 11.30
N PHE A 35 5.72 3.29 10.98
CA PHE A 35 4.34 3.64 10.63
C PHE A 35 3.39 3.60 11.83
N GLY A 36 3.89 3.28 13.03
CA GLY A 36 3.12 3.27 14.28
C GLY A 36 2.42 1.95 14.60
N TYR A 37 2.71 0.86 13.89
CA TYR A 37 2.22 -0.46 14.24
C TYR A 37 3.16 -1.18 15.22
N ASP A 38 2.57 -2.05 16.05
CA ASP A 38 3.33 -3.01 16.85
C ASP A 38 3.96 -4.07 15.92
N PRO A 39 5.30 -4.15 15.81
CA PRO A 39 5.96 -5.11 14.93
C PRO A 39 5.73 -6.57 15.36
N ALA A 40 5.37 -6.83 16.62
CA ALA A 40 5.06 -8.18 17.11
C ALA A 40 3.81 -8.79 16.45
N LEU A 41 2.96 -7.96 15.84
CA LEU A 41 1.78 -8.42 15.10
C LEU A 41 2.14 -9.00 13.73
N VAL A 42 3.32 -8.66 13.18
CA VAL A 42 3.78 -9.15 11.88
C VAL A 42 4.32 -10.57 12.01
N GLY A 43 3.86 -11.48 11.15
CA GLY A 43 4.10 -12.92 11.24
C GLY A 43 3.03 -13.67 12.04
N SER A 44 2.06 -12.97 12.62
CA SER A 44 0.93 -13.59 13.34
C SER A 44 -0.09 -14.22 12.38
N ALA A 45 -1.01 -15.03 12.91
CA ALA A 45 -2.09 -15.64 12.14
C ALA A 45 -3.01 -14.61 11.46
N GLN A 46 -3.06 -13.37 11.96
CA GLN A 46 -3.93 -12.30 11.45
C GLN A 46 -3.18 -11.25 10.60
N CYS A 47 -1.86 -11.39 10.47
CA CYS A 47 -0.99 -10.50 9.71
C CYS A 47 0.36 -11.20 9.46
N GLN A 48 0.49 -11.89 8.33
CA GLN A 48 1.75 -12.54 7.94
C GLN A 48 2.81 -11.52 7.54
N SER A 49 2.38 -10.42 6.90
CA SER A 49 3.23 -9.31 6.53
C SER A 49 2.38 -8.04 6.38
N LEU A 50 3.07 -6.90 6.42
CA LEU A 50 2.49 -5.58 6.33
C LEU A 50 3.38 -4.67 5.49
N VAL A 51 2.83 -4.12 4.42
CA VAL A 51 3.44 -3.08 3.60
C VAL A 51 2.86 -1.75 4.02
N CYS A 52 3.72 -0.80 4.37
CA CYS A 52 3.34 0.56 4.77
C CYS A 52 4.04 1.58 3.87
N ALA A 53 3.29 2.56 3.39
CA ALA A 53 3.86 3.67 2.63
C ALA A 53 3.09 4.98 2.84
N ILE A 54 3.78 6.08 2.59
CA ILE A 54 3.20 7.42 2.51
C ILE A 54 3.41 7.96 1.10
N GLY A 55 2.33 8.31 0.43
CA GLY A 55 2.37 8.94 -0.88
C GLY A 55 2.64 10.43 -0.78
N GLU A 56 3.63 10.91 -1.53
CA GLU A 56 3.92 12.32 -1.76
C GLU A 56 3.49 12.66 -3.21
N GLY A 57 2.61 13.66 -3.37
CA GLY A 57 2.06 14.06 -4.66
C GLY A 57 0.74 14.82 -4.52
N ASN A 58 -0.03 14.91 -5.62
CA ASN A 58 -1.34 15.58 -5.63
C ASN A 58 -2.35 14.95 -4.67
N CYS A 59 -2.32 13.62 -4.53
CA CYS A 59 -3.17 12.87 -3.62
C CYS A 59 -2.32 12.23 -2.51
N ALA A 60 -1.86 13.04 -1.56
CA ALA A 60 -1.10 12.55 -0.42
C ALA A 60 -1.95 11.59 0.43
N ALA A 61 -1.48 10.36 0.60
CA ALA A 61 -2.20 9.33 1.34
C ALA A 61 -1.24 8.40 2.10
N ALA A 62 -1.55 8.13 3.35
CA ALA A 62 -0.97 7.00 4.07
C ALA A 62 -1.67 5.72 3.59
N MET A 63 -0.91 4.64 3.36
CA MET A 63 -1.44 3.38 2.88
C MET A 63 -0.84 2.19 3.62
N THR A 64 -1.67 1.19 3.86
CA THR A 64 -1.22 -0.09 4.40
C THR A 64 -1.89 -1.26 3.70
N HIS A 65 -1.10 -2.30 3.46
CA HIS A 65 -1.57 -3.57 2.95
C HIS A 65 -1.08 -4.70 3.84
N LYS A 66 -2.01 -5.46 4.41
CA LYS A 66 -1.70 -6.69 5.13
C LYS A 66 -2.31 -7.89 4.45
N TRP A 67 -1.71 -9.05 4.68
CA TRP A 67 -2.31 -10.31 4.28
C TRP A 67 -2.14 -11.40 5.34
N TYR A 68 -3.02 -12.39 5.26
CA TYR A 68 -2.98 -13.59 6.10
C TYR A 68 -3.68 -14.77 5.39
N PRO A 69 -3.38 -16.02 5.77
CA PRO A 69 -4.03 -17.19 5.18
C PRO A 69 -5.53 -17.15 5.40
N TYR A 70 -6.31 -17.44 4.38
CA TYR A 70 -7.76 -17.50 4.46
C TYR A 70 -8.29 -18.54 3.47
N LYS A 71 -8.97 -19.56 4.01
CA LYS A 71 -9.44 -20.72 3.23
C LYS A 71 -8.28 -21.35 2.44
N ASP A 72 -8.42 -21.44 1.12
CA ASP A 72 -7.48 -21.99 0.14
C ASP A 72 -6.52 -20.94 -0.44
N GLY A 73 -6.54 -19.71 0.06
CA GLY A 73 -5.68 -18.63 -0.41
C GLY A 73 -5.29 -17.65 0.71
N VAL A 74 -5.28 -16.36 0.35
CA VAL A 74 -4.95 -15.28 1.27
C VAL A 74 -6.05 -14.23 1.29
N MET A 75 -6.31 -13.68 2.47
CA MET A 75 -7.09 -12.45 2.59
C MET A 75 -6.13 -11.26 2.52
N PHE A 76 -6.32 -10.39 1.54
CA PHE A 76 -5.56 -9.16 1.37
C PHE A 76 -6.41 -7.96 1.83
N CYS A 77 -5.88 -7.15 2.74
CA CYS A 77 -6.61 -6.04 3.35
C CYS A 77 -5.85 -4.73 3.15
N SER A 78 -6.46 -3.81 2.43
CA SER A 78 -5.95 -2.46 2.18
C SER A 78 -6.60 -1.43 3.11
N ARG A 79 -5.84 -0.42 3.52
CA ARG A 79 -6.34 0.82 4.13
C ARG A 79 -5.63 2.00 3.49
N PHE A 80 -6.41 3.06 3.24
CA PHE A 80 -5.91 4.32 2.71
C PHE A 80 -6.46 5.46 3.57
N TRP A 81 -5.57 6.36 3.99
CA TRP A 81 -5.89 7.59 4.69
C TRP A 81 -5.47 8.76 3.82
N ILE A 82 -6.40 9.21 2.98
CA ILE A 82 -6.17 10.34 2.07
C ILE A 82 -6.16 11.65 2.86
N GLY A 83 -5.26 12.56 2.50
CA GLY A 83 -5.05 13.82 3.20
C GLY A 83 -4.19 13.69 4.44
N TYR A 84 -3.32 12.67 4.50
CA TYR A 84 -2.28 12.52 5.51
C TYR A 84 -0.90 12.65 4.85
N ALA A 85 0.05 13.26 5.58
CA ALA A 85 1.44 13.38 5.18
C ALA A 85 2.37 13.15 6.39
N LEU A 86 3.62 12.79 6.11
CA LEU A 86 4.68 12.73 7.12
C LEU A 86 5.39 14.09 7.17
N ILE A 87 5.14 14.87 8.23
CA ILE A 87 5.71 16.21 8.43
C ILE A 87 6.53 16.19 9.72
N ASP A 88 7.83 16.51 9.60
CA ASP A 88 8.80 16.51 10.72
C ASP A 88 8.81 15.17 11.48
N GLY A 89 8.74 14.06 10.74
CA GLY A 89 8.73 12.70 11.31
C GLY A 89 7.41 12.28 11.94
N VAL A 90 6.35 13.10 11.85
CA VAL A 90 5.03 12.80 12.42
C VAL A 90 3.97 12.73 11.32
N TYR A 91 3.16 11.66 11.33
CA TYR A 91 2.00 11.57 10.44
C TYR A 91 0.93 12.57 10.90
N LYS A 92 0.59 13.52 10.02
CA LYS A 92 -0.40 14.57 10.29
C LYS A 92 -1.48 14.54 9.22
N LYS A 93 -2.72 14.74 9.66
CA LYS A 93 -3.82 15.11 8.76
C LYS A 93 -3.49 16.49 8.19
N ILE A 94 -3.28 16.56 6.88
CA ILE A 94 -3.02 17.80 6.15
C ILE A 94 -4.26 18.32 5.42
N LEU A 95 -5.29 17.49 5.28
CA LEU A 95 -6.58 17.95 4.78
C LEU A 95 -7.16 18.99 5.77
N PRO A 96 -7.40 20.24 5.35
CA PRO A 96 -7.89 21.27 6.25
C PRO A 96 -9.24 20.92 6.87
N GLU A 97 -9.49 21.45 8.06
CA GLU A 97 -10.74 21.19 8.77
C GLU A 97 -11.94 21.74 7.99
N GLY A 98 -13.04 20.97 7.94
CA GLY A 98 -14.22 21.30 7.15
C GLY A 98 -14.10 21.07 5.64
N VAL A 99 -12.89 20.75 5.13
CA VAL A 99 -12.70 20.40 3.72
C VAL A 99 -13.02 18.93 3.50
N ARG A 100 -13.88 18.66 2.51
CA ARG A 100 -14.20 17.31 2.05
C ARG A 100 -13.55 17.08 0.70
N LEU A 101 -12.88 15.94 0.55
CA LEU A 101 -12.35 15.51 -0.74
C LEU A 101 -13.51 15.28 -1.72
N PRO A 102 -13.37 15.65 -3.01
CA PRO A 102 -14.31 15.27 -4.04
C PRO A 102 -14.51 13.74 -4.04
N GLU A 103 -15.75 13.27 -4.11
CA GLU A 103 -16.07 11.84 -3.96
C GLU A 103 -15.37 10.94 -5.00
N ILE A 104 -15.08 11.50 -6.17
CA ILE A 104 -14.36 10.81 -7.24
C ILE A 104 -12.96 10.34 -6.82
N VAL A 105 -12.30 11.05 -5.89
CA VAL A 105 -10.94 10.72 -5.44
C VAL A 105 -10.91 9.40 -4.65
N PRO A 106 -11.63 9.23 -3.53
CA PRO A 106 -11.68 7.97 -2.81
C PRO A 106 -12.35 6.85 -3.62
N GLN A 107 -13.34 7.15 -4.46
CA GLN A 107 -13.95 6.16 -5.35
C GLN A 107 -12.96 5.63 -6.39
N GLY A 108 -12.18 6.52 -7.01
CA GLY A 108 -11.13 6.17 -7.96
C GLY A 108 -10.06 5.29 -7.33
N LEU A 109 -9.53 5.69 -6.17
CA LEU A 109 -8.54 4.90 -5.43
C LEU A 109 -9.08 3.53 -5.02
N PHE A 110 -10.34 3.46 -4.55
CA PHE A 110 -10.96 2.19 -4.18
C PHE A 110 -11.14 1.26 -5.40
N ALA A 111 -11.63 1.80 -6.52
CA ALA A 111 -11.79 1.05 -7.75
C ALA A 111 -10.44 0.59 -8.34
N HIS A 112 -9.42 1.45 -8.28
CA HIS A 112 -8.06 1.13 -8.69
C HIS A 112 -7.50 -0.05 -7.87
N ASN A 113 -7.61 0.01 -6.54
CA ASN A 113 -7.13 -1.07 -5.66
C ASN A 113 -7.82 -2.41 -5.96
N ILE A 114 -9.13 -2.41 -6.19
CA ILE A 114 -9.86 -3.64 -6.57
C ILE A 114 -9.36 -4.18 -7.90
N LYS A 115 -9.24 -3.33 -8.93
CA LYS A 115 -8.79 -3.74 -10.27
C LYS A 115 -7.38 -4.34 -10.22
N GLU A 116 -6.45 -3.61 -9.61
CA GLU A 116 -5.05 -4.00 -9.49
C GLU A 116 -4.90 -5.35 -8.78
N PHE A 117 -5.41 -5.46 -7.55
CA PHE A 117 -5.17 -6.65 -6.72
C PHE A 117 -6.04 -7.85 -7.12
N SER A 118 -7.22 -7.65 -7.71
CA SER A 118 -7.99 -8.77 -8.28
C SER A 118 -7.30 -9.33 -9.52
N ASN A 119 -6.72 -8.47 -10.36
CA ASN A 119 -5.94 -8.90 -11.51
C ASN A 119 -4.65 -9.60 -11.07
N LEU A 120 -3.93 -9.06 -10.08
CA LEU A 120 -2.75 -9.71 -9.51
C LEU A 120 -3.10 -11.09 -8.93
N ALA A 121 -4.17 -11.20 -8.16
CA ALA A 121 -4.62 -12.47 -7.59
C ALA A 121 -4.89 -13.55 -8.65
N ALA A 122 -5.42 -13.17 -9.81
CA ALA A 122 -5.70 -14.09 -10.91
C ALA A 122 -4.43 -14.68 -11.56
N ILE A 123 -3.31 -13.95 -11.55
CA ILE A 123 -2.07 -14.37 -12.25
C ILE A 123 -0.93 -14.76 -11.31
N LEU A 124 -0.93 -14.29 -10.06
CA LEU A 124 0.21 -14.39 -9.14
C LEU A 124 0.66 -15.84 -8.89
N PRO A 125 -0.23 -16.83 -8.63
CA PRO A 125 0.22 -18.20 -8.42
C PRO A 125 0.93 -18.80 -9.64
N ARG A 126 0.44 -18.52 -10.86
CA ARG A 126 1.07 -18.98 -12.10
C ARG A 126 2.38 -18.26 -12.35
N LEU A 127 2.40 -16.93 -12.22
CA LEU A 127 3.59 -16.11 -12.39
C LEU A 127 4.72 -16.54 -11.43
N TRP A 128 4.35 -16.88 -10.19
CA TRP A 128 5.28 -17.44 -9.21
C TRP A 128 5.88 -18.77 -9.66
N ALA A 129 5.06 -19.68 -10.19
CA ALA A 129 5.53 -20.98 -10.68
C ALA A 129 6.44 -20.86 -11.91
N GLU A 130 6.18 -19.90 -12.79
CA GLU A 130 6.92 -19.71 -14.05
C GLU A 130 8.21 -18.88 -13.86
N CYS A 131 8.19 -17.88 -12.98
CA CYS A 131 9.29 -16.91 -12.85
C CYS A 131 9.64 -16.59 -11.37
N PRO A 132 10.01 -17.58 -10.55
CA PRO A 132 10.28 -17.36 -9.13
C PRO A 132 11.41 -16.35 -8.87
N GLU A 133 12.45 -16.33 -9.71
CA GLU A 133 13.59 -15.40 -9.58
C GLU A 133 13.19 -13.93 -9.84
N SER A 134 12.24 -13.70 -10.74
CA SER A 134 11.75 -12.34 -11.06
C SER A 134 10.96 -11.68 -9.93
N LEU A 135 10.47 -12.50 -8.99
CA LEU A 135 9.75 -12.04 -7.80
C LEU A 135 10.69 -11.87 -6.59
N GLY A 136 12.01 -12.01 -6.82
CA GLY A 136 13.05 -11.61 -5.89
C GLY A 136 13.16 -12.50 -4.65
N PHE A 137 13.13 -13.82 -4.81
CA PHE A 137 13.41 -14.77 -3.74
C PHE A 137 14.78 -15.41 -3.93
#